data_AF-A0A7D5HPC4-F1
#
_entry.id   AF-A0A7D5HPC4-F1
#
_cell.length_a   1.000
_cell.length_b   1.000
_cell.length_c   1.000
_cell.angle_alpha   90.00
_cell.angle_beta   90.00
_cell.angle_gamma   90.00
#
_symmetry.space_group_name_H-M   'P 1'
#
loop_
_entity.id
_entity.type
_entity.pdbx_description
1 polymer ?
#
loop_
_entity_poly.entity_id
_entity_poly.type
_entity_poly.pdbx_seq_one_letter_code
_entity_poly.pdbx_strand_id
1 'polypeptide(L)' 'MSQPYKAPPTSSTSGYVPVISDELMEQCIRIYNEAEWLENDLNHTSLNQYSQYEVNQYNQNIAKLNQLTNWFNQNCY' A
#
# COMPACT_ATOMS: atom_id res chain seq x y z
N MET A 1 2.41 17.84 -5.48
CA MET A 1 3.21 17.01 -6.40
C MET A 1 2.66 15.61 -6.32
N SER A 2 2.26 15.02 -7.45
CA SER A 2 1.78 13.63 -7.48
C SER A 2 2.99 12.70 -7.49
N GLN A 3 3.06 11.74 -6.56
CA GLN A 3 4.14 10.76 -6.59
C GLN A 3 4.01 9.90 -7.86
N PRO A 4 5.14 9.57 -8.51
CA PRO A 4 5.12 8.77 -9.73
C PRO A 4 4.68 7.35 -9.40
N TYR A 5 3.86 6.80 -10.28
CA TYR A 5 3.35 5.45 -10.17
C TYR A 5 4.42 4.45 -10.60
N LYS A 6 4.63 3.41 -9.80
CA LYS A 6 5.62 2.35 -10.04
C LYS A 6 4.93 1.00 -10.14
N ALA A 7 5.40 0.17 -11.06
CA ALA A 7 4.99 -1.22 -11.09
C ALA A 7 5.48 -1.93 -9.81
N PRO A 8 4.65 -2.76 -9.17
CA PRO A 8 5.09 -3.58 -8.04
C PRO A 8 6.24 -4.51 -8.48
N PRO A 9 7.18 -4.83 -7.58
CA PRO A 9 8.23 -5.79 -7.87
C PRO A 9 7.61 -7.14 -8.26
N THR A 10 8.04 -7.67 -9.40
CA THR A 10 7.63 -8.98 -9.89
C THR A 10 8.60 -10.02 -9.34
N SER A 11 8.13 -10.87 -8.42
CA SER A 11 8.90 -12.03 -8.00
C SER A 11 8.78 -13.11 -9.06
N SER A 12 9.90 -13.54 -9.67
CA SER A 12 9.89 -14.68 -10.59
C SER A 12 9.64 -15.97 -9.81
N THR A 13 8.39 -16.39 -9.70
CA THR A 13 8.04 -17.73 -9.20
C THR A 13 7.94 -18.68 -10.39
N SER A 14 8.56 -19.86 -10.29
CA SER A 14 8.44 -20.94 -11.28
C SER A 14 7.08 -21.66 -11.23
N GLY A 15 6.13 -21.12 -10.45
CA GLY A 15 4.79 -21.65 -10.27
C GLY A 15 3.76 -21.01 -11.21
N TYR A 16 2.55 -21.56 -11.20
CA TYR A 16 1.41 -21.01 -11.94
C TYR A 16 1.09 -19.60 -11.41
N VAL A 17 1.38 -18.58 -12.23
CA VAL A 17 0.94 -17.21 -11.97
C VAL A 17 -0.50 -17.10 -12.47
N PRO A 18 -1.48 -16.77 -11.61
CA PRO A 18 -2.86 -16.58 -12.04
C PRO A 18 -2.91 -15.49 -13.10
N VAL A 19 -3.58 -15.75 -14.23
CA VAL A 19 -3.85 -14.72 -15.23
C VAL A 19 -4.96 -13.84 -14.68
N ILE A 20 -4.61 -12.60 -14.31
CA ILE A 20 -5.56 -11.57 -13.87
C ILE A 20 -6.00 -10.71 -15.06
N SER A 21 -7.19 -10.10 -14.97
CA SER A 21 -7.65 -9.15 -15.99
C SER A 21 -6.82 -7.86 -15.97
N ASP A 22 -6.80 -7.14 -17.09
CA ASP A 22 -6.13 -5.82 -17.17
C ASP A 22 -6.69 -4.84 -16.12
N GLU A 23 -8.00 -4.87 -15.87
CA GLU A 23 -8.64 -4.08 -14.81
C GLU A 23 -8.10 -4.42 -13.41
N LEU A 24 -7.96 -5.72 -13.11
CA LEU A 24 -7.40 -6.16 -11.84
C LEU A 24 -5.91 -5.78 -11.73
N MET A 25 -5.15 -5.90 -12.83
CA MET A 25 -3.76 -5.43 -12.89
C MET A 25 -3.66 -3.93 -12.58
N GLU A 26 -4.49 -3.08 -13.21
CA GLU A 26 -4.52 -1.65 -12.93
C GLU A 26 -4.84 -1.35 -11.46
N GLN A 27 -5.81 -2.07 -10.88
CA GLN A 27 -6.18 -1.95 -9.47
C GLN A 27 -5.04 -2.40 -8.54
N CYS A 28 -4.33 -3.46 -8.88
CA CYS A 28 -3.16 -3.95 -8.15
C CYS A 28 -2.05 -2.90 -8.11
N ILE A 29 -1.71 -2.29 -9.26
CA ILE A 29 -0.69 -1.24 -9.27
C ILE A 29 -1.17 -0.04 -8.44
N ARG A 30 -2.48 0.23 -8.38
CA ARG A 30 -3.02 1.39 -7.66
C ARG A 30 -2.88 1.23 -6.17
N ILE A 31 -3.32 0.08 -5.69
CA ILE A 31 -3.26 -0.24 -4.26
C ILE A 31 -1.81 -0.37 -3.80
N TYR A 32 -0.92 -0.94 -4.63
CA TYR A 32 0.51 -0.96 -4.33
C TYR A 32 1.09 0.44 -4.13
N ASN A 33 0.84 1.37 -5.07
CA ASN A 33 1.37 2.72 -4.95
C ASN A 33 0.76 3.49 -3.78
N GLU A 34 -0.55 3.36 -3.54
CA GLU A 34 -1.20 4.00 -2.40
C GLU A 34 -0.62 3.50 -1.07
N ALA A 35 -0.32 2.20 -0.97
CA ALA A 35 0.36 1.62 0.19
C ALA A 35 1.80 2.15 0.34
N GLU A 36 2.60 2.16 -0.74
CA GLU A 36 3.99 2.67 -0.73
C GLU A 36 4.05 4.14 -0.29
N TRP A 37 3.13 4.96 -0.81
CA TRP A 37 3.08 6.38 -0.47
C TRP A 37 2.66 6.62 0.98
N LEU A 38 1.68 5.87 1.48
CA LEU A 38 1.23 5.97 2.86
C LEU A 38 2.31 5.48 3.84
N GLU A 39 3.00 4.38 3.53
CA GLU A 39 4.14 3.89 4.31
C GLU A 39 5.26 4.94 4.37
N ASN A 40 5.56 5.58 3.24
CA ASN A 40 6.57 6.63 3.16
C ASN A 40 6.17 7.85 4.03
N ASP A 41 4.92 8.31 3.93
CA ASP A 41 4.39 9.40 4.75
C ASP A 41 4.47 9.09 6.25
N LEU A 42 4.06 7.87 6.64
CA LEU A 42 4.15 7.38 8.02
C LEU A 42 5.59 7.34 8.54
N ASN A 43 6.55 6.93 7.72
CA ASN A 43 7.97 6.88 8.08
C ASN A 43 8.61 8.26 8.27
N HIS A 44 8.06 9.31 7.63
CA HIS A 44 8.55 10.68 7.76
C HIS A 44 7.71 11.54 8.73
N THR A 45 6.60 11.00 9.25
CA THR A 45 5.74 11.70 10.19
C THR A 45 6.40 11.79 11.57
N SER A 46 6.68 13.00 12.03
CA SER A 46 7.03 13.27 13.43
C SER A 46 5.75 13.40 14.24
N LEU A 47 5.61 12.59 15.29
CA LEU A 47 4.36 12.43 16.03
C LEU A 47 4.52 12.99 17.45
N ASN A 48 3.66 13.93 17.83
CA ASN A 48 3.52 14.32 19.22
C ASN A 48 2.69 13.26 19.97
N GLN A 49 3.37 12.34 20.64
CA GLN A 49 2.73 11.25 21.39
C GLN A 49 1.77 11.68 22.51
N TYR A 50 1.81 12.95 22.94
CA TYR A 50 0.88 13.50 23.92
C TYR A 50 -0.38 14.11 23.28
N SER A 51 -0.38 14.28 21.96
CA SER A 51 -1.56 14.69 21.20
C SER A 51 -2.38 13.47 20.80
N GLN A 52 -3.49 13.25 21.51
CA GLN A 52 -4.41 12.16 21.19
C GLN A 52 -4.90 12.22 19.74
N TYR A 53 -5.05 13.42 19.19
CA TYR A 53 -5.45 13.62 17.81
C TYR A 53 -4.39 13.07 16.84
N GLU A 54 -3.12 13.43 17.02
CA GLU A 54 -2.04 12.96 16.15
C GLU A 54 -1.84 11.45 16.26
N VAL A 55 -1.88 10.92 17.48
CA VAL A 55 -1.82 9.47 17.73
C VAL A 55 -2.97 8.74 17.03
N ASN A 56 -4.19 9.27 17.11
CA ASN A 56 -5.35 8.67 16.46
C ASN A 56 -5.23 8.71 14.93
N GLN A 57 -4.78 9.83 14.35
CA GLN A 57 -4.57 9.95 12.90
C GLN A 57 -3.49 8.97 12.41
N TYR A 58 -2.37 8.87 13.11
CA TYR A 58 -1.32 7.91 12.77
C TYR A 58 -1.83 6.46 12.83
N ASN A 59 -2.55 6.09 13.89
CA ASN A 59 -3.12 4.75 14.03
C ASN A 59 -4.16 4.44 12.93
N GLN A 60 -4.94 5.43 12.50
CA GLN A 60 -5.88 5.27 11.36
C GLN A 60 -5.12 5.02 10.05
N ASN A 61 -4.04 5.75 9.81
CA ASN A 61 -3.19 5.55 8.64
C ASN A 61 -2.51 4.17 8.64
N ILE A 62 -2.03 3.69 9.81
CA ILE A 62 -1.51 2.32 9.96
C ILE A 62 -2.59 1.29 9.64
N ALA A 63 -3.82 1.47 10.14
CA ALA A 63 -4.93 0.56 9.84
C ALA A 63 -5.25 0.53 8.33
N LYS A 64 -5.23 1.69 7.66
CA LYS A 64 -5.40 1.79 6.22
C LYS A 64 -4.26 1.10 5.44
N LEU A 65 -3.01 1.31 5.84
CA LEU A 65 -1.85 0.65 5.23
C LEU A 65 -1.98 -0.88 5.30
N ASN A 66 -2.41 -1.40 6.45
CA ASN A 66 -2.66 -2.83 6.63
C ASN A 66 -3.78 -3.33 5.72
N GLN A 67 -4.87 -2.57 5.56
CA GLN A 67 -5.97 -2.94 4.66
C GLN A 67 -5.52 -3.00 3.19
N LEU A 68 -4.79 -1.99 2.72
CA LEU A 68 -4.26 -1.94 1.35
C LEU A 68 -3.30 -3.10 1.08
N THR A 69 -2.37 -3.35 2.01
CA THR A 69 -1.39 -4.44 1.90
C THR A 69 -2.07 -5.81 1.89
N ASN A 70 -3.04 -6.03 2.78
CA ASN A 70 -3.77 -7.30 2.84
C ASN A 70 -4.59 -7.53 1.57
N TRP A 71 -5.27 -6.50 1.06
CA TRP A 71 -6.01 -6.61 -0.19
C TRP A 71 -5.07 -6.96 -1.35
N PHE A 72 -3.94 -6.27 -1.46
CA PHE A 72 -2.97 -6.51 -2.51
C PHE A 72 -2.44 -7.96 -2.47
N ASN A 73 -2.05 -8.44 -1.29
CA ASN A 73 -1.56 -9.81 -1.10
C ASN A 73 -2.61 -10.89 -1.42
N GLN A 74 -3.90 -10.58 -1.31
CA GLN A 74 -4.99 -11.53 -1.58
C GLN A 74 -5.39 -11.58 -3.06
N ASN A 75 -5.19 -10.48 -3.80
CA ASN A 75 -5.77 -10.31 -5.14
C ASN A 75 -4.72 -10.20 -6.25
N CYS A 76 -3.47 -9.88 -5.92
CA CYS A 76 -2.43 -9.51 -6.88
C CYS A 76 -1.21 -10.44 -6.88
N TYR A 77 -1.16 -11.41 -5.96
CA TYR A 77 -0.07 -12.36 -5.76
C TYR A 77 -0.59 -13.80 -5.75
#